data_AF-A0A9P2HAG7-F1
#
_entry.id   AF-A0A9P2HAG7-F1
#
_cell.length_a   1.000
_cell.length_b   1.000
_cell.length_c   1.000
_cell.angle_alpha   90.00
_cell.angle_beta   90.00
_cell.angle_gamma   90.00
#
_symmetry.space_group_name_H-M   'P 1'
#
loop_
_entity.id
_entity.type
_entity.pdbx_description
1 polymer ?
#
loop_
_entity_poly.entity_id
_entity_poly.type
_entity_poly.pdbx_seq_one_letter_code
_entity_poly.pdbx_strand_id
1 'polypeptide(L)'
;MASLLLSSVMGRDNGKILDPVVATTGMGRSTARQMLTGPRLPGPAEQVDGRSLRPRGFSDEARALLEHVWALMGMPCGKYLVVMHDLWLPLLTAAGDLDKPLVTEASVAELKATALPGANRMPHWAAGTLPDGFPARAVRTRT
;
A
#
# COMPACT_ATOMS: atom_id res chain seq x y z
N MET A 1 43.31 6.74 -28.63
CA MET A 1 43.55 7.51 -27.38
C MET A 1 42.65 8.75 -27.27
N ALA A 2 41.40 8.70 -27.75
CA ALA A 2 40.48 9.85 -27.79
C ALA A 2 39.29 9.74 -26.81
N SER A 3 39.33 8.78 -25.87
CA SER A 3 38.21 8.49 -24.97
C SER A 3 38.34 9.13 -23.58
N LEU A 4 39.54 9.61 -23.20
CA LEU A 4 39.80 10.14 -21.85
C LEU A 4 39.48 11.63 -21.68
N LEU A 5 39.30 12.39 -22.77
CA LEU A 5 39.05 13.84 -22.69
C LEU A 5 37.56 14.19 -22.50
N LEU A 6 36.64 13.32 -22.92
CA LEU A 6 35.19 13.57 -22.77
C LEU A 6 34.70 13.37 -21.32
N SER A 7 35.37 12.53 -20.54
CA SER A 7 35.05 12.32 -19.12
C SER A 7 35.54 13.46 -18.20
N SER A 8 36.56 14.22 -18.62
CA SER A 8 37.17 15.30 -17.83
C SER A 8 36.41 16.62 -17.92
N VAL A 9 35.83 16.94 -19.10
CA VAL A 9 35.05 18.16 -19.31
C VAL A 9 33.70 18.14 -18.58
N MET A 10 33.06 16.98 -18.46
CA MET A 10 31.75 16.87 -17.77
C MET A 10 31.85 16.83 -16.23
N GLY A 11 33.06 16.74 -15.66
CA GLY A 11 33.23 16.66 -14.20
C GLY A 11 33.01 17.97 -13.45
N ARG A 12 33.23 19.12 -14.11
CA ARG A 12 33.20 20.45 -13.47
C ARG A 12 31.80 21.07 -13.43
N ASP A 13 31.00 20.91 -14.48
CA ASP A 13 29.64 21.46 -14.54
C ASP A 13 28.62 20.62 -13.77
N ASN A 14 28.83 19.30 -13.70
CA ASN A 14 28.03 18.40 -12.87
C ASN A 14 28.10 18.76 -11.37
N GLY A 15 29.22 19.31 -10.90
CA GLY A 15 29.35 19.76 -9.50
C GLY A 15 28.35 20.85 -9.12
N LYS A 16 28.07 21.79 -10.03
CA LYS A 16 27.13 22.89 -9.82
C LYS A 16 25.66 22.45 -9.77
N ILE A 17 25.32 21.36 -10.46
CA ILE A 17 23.98 20.74 -10.42
C ILE A 17 23.86 19.80 -9.22
N LEU A 18 24.96 19.16 -8.84
CA LEU A 18 25.00 18.20 -7.74
C LEU A 18 24.71 18.84 -6.38
N ASP A 19 25.27 20.02 -6.09
CA ASP A 19 25.06 20.69 -4.80
C ASP A 19 23.58 21.08 -4.56
N PRO A 20 22.87 21.70 -5.53
CA PRO A 20 21.43 21.93 -5.44
C PRO A 20 20.60 20.64 -5.31
N VAL A 21 20.94 19.58 -6.03
CA VAL A 21 20.21 18.30 -5.96
C VAL A 21 20.34 17.70 -4.56
N VAL A 22 21.55 17.67 -4.00
CA VAL A 22 21.80 17.19 -2.63
C VAL A 22 21.05 18.04 -1.62
N ALA A 23 21.08 19.38 -1.75
CA ALA A 23 20.37 20.29 -0.85
C ALA A 23 18.83 20.13 -0.91
N THR A 24 18.27 19.84 -2.09
CA THR A 24 16.81 19.79 -2.30
C THR A 24 16.20 18.43 -1.97
N THR A 25 16.91 17.34 -2.30
CA THR A 25 16.40 15.96 -2.10
C THR A 25 16.89 15.32 -0.80
N GLY A 26 17.91 15.89 -0.15
CA GLY A 26 18.53 15.31 1.05
C GLY A 26 19.34 14.03 0.77
N MET A 27 19.57 13.68 -0.49
CA MET A 27 20.32 12.49 -0.87
C MET A 27 21.82 12.64 -0.59
N GLY A 28 22.48 11.54 -0.27
CA GLY A 28 23.94 11.49 -0.21
C GLY A 28 24.57 11.87 -1.56
N ARG A 29 25.71 12.58 -1.52
CA ARG A 29 26.40 13.09 -2.73
C ARG A 29 26.74 11.99 -3.74
N SER A 30 27.07 10.77 -3.28
CA SER A 30 27.31 9.61 -4.12
C SER A 30 26.05 9.15 -4.86
N THR A 31 24.92 9.05 -4.17
CA THR A 31 23.62 8.68 -4.74
C THR A 31 23.15 9.73 -5.74
N ALA A 32 23.22 11.02 -5.40
CA ALA A 32 22.85 12.11 -6.29
C ALA A 32 23.71 12.13 -7.57
N ARG A 33 25.02 11.87 -7.43
CA ARG A 33 25.91 11.73 -8.59
C ARG A 33 25.53 10.52 -9.44
N GLN A 34 25.23 9.37 -8.83
CA GLN A 34 24.83 8.16 -9.53
C GLN A 34 23.50 8.34 -10.28
N MET A 35 22.56 9.14 -9.76
CA MET A 35 21.33 9.47 -10.49
C MET A 35 21.57 10.38 -11.70
N LEU A 36 22.51 11.32 -11.61
CA LEU A 36 22.82 12.25 -12.71
C LEU A 36 23.72 11.64 -13.78
N THR A 37 24.57 10.69 -13.41
CA THR A 37 25.57 10.08 -14.32
C THR A 37 25.34 8.59 -14.59
N GLY A 38 24.36 7.98 -13.93
CA GLY A 38 24.02 6.58 -14.10
C GLY A 38 23.38 6.29 -15.46
N PRO A 39 23.27 5.01 -15.83
CA PRO A 39 22.54 4.61 -17.01
C PRO A 39 21.13 5.18 -16.99
N ARG A 40 20.66 5.66 -18.15
CA ARG A 40 19.29 6.15 -18.29
C ARG A 40 18.35 5.01 -17.91
N LEU A 41 17.42 5.26 -16.99
CA LEU A 41 16.45 4.24 -16.61
C LEU A 41 15.61 3.84 -17.85
N PRO A 42 15.13 2.58 -17.89
CA PRO A 42 14.15 2.12 -18.87
C PRO A 42 12.93 3.06 -18.92
N GLY A 43 12.15 3.01 -20.01
CA GLY A 43 10.93 3.81 -20.11
C GLY A 43 9.99 3.54 -18.93
N PRO A 44 9.13 4.48 -18.49
CA PRO A 44 8.24 4.27 -17.34
C PRO A 44 7.39 2.99 -17.44
N ALA A 45 6.97 2.62 -18.66
CA ALA A 45 6.23 1.38 -18.91
C ALA A 45 7.07 0.12 -18.71
N GLU A 46 8.38 0.18 -18.94
CA GLU A 46 9.33 -0.93 -18.76
C GLU A 46 9.76 -1.09 -17.29
N GLN A 47 9.49 -0.08 -16.46
CA GLN A 47 9.73 -0.11 -15.01
C GLN A 47 8.54 -0.68 -14.23
N VAL A 48 7.40 -0.89 -14.88
CA VAL A 48 6.24 -1.53 -14.24
C VAL A 48 6.60 -2.99 -13.97
N ASP A 49 6.43 -3.44 -12.73
CA ASP A 49 6.60 -4.84 -12.38
C ASP A 49 5.59 -5.69 -13.16
N GLY A 50 6.06 -6.41 -14.18
CA GLY A 50 5.24 -7.24 -15.07
C GLY A 50 4.79 -8.56 -14.46
N ARG A 51 5.11 -8.82 -13.18
CA ARG A 51 4.65 -10.03 -12.50
C ARG A 51 3.14 -10.02 -12.37
N SER A 52 2.52 -11.14 -12.77
CA SER A 52 1.11 -11.37 -12.48
C SER A 52 0.94 -11.51 -10.96
N LEU A 53 0.29 -10.51 -10.36
CA LEU A 53 -0.15 -10.63 -8.98
C LEU A 53 -1.24 -11.70 -8.92
N ARG A 54 -1.21 -12.50 -7.85
CA ARG A 54 -2.30 -13.43 -7.55
C ARG A 54 -3.62 -12.65 -7.57
N PRO A 55 -4.69 -13.14 -8.23
CA PRO A 55 -5.96 -12.45 -8.28
C PRO A 55 -6.44 -12.13 -6.86
N ARG A 56 -6.74 -10.85 -6.62
CA ARG A 56 -7.24 -10.38 -5.33
C ARG A 56 -8.59 -11.05 -5.09
N GLY A 57 -8.79 -11.55 -3.88
CA GLY A 57 -10.05 -12.20 -3.49
C GLY A 57 -11.20 -11.22 -3.28
N PHE A 58 -10.90 -9.93 -3.16
CA PHE A 58 -11.83 -8.83 -2.95
C PHE A 58 -11.40 -7.63 -3.80
N SER A 59 -12.36 -6.83 -4.25
CA SER A 59 -12.14 -5.49 -4.76
C SER A 59 -11.50 -4.60 -3.69
N ASP A 60 -10.85 -3.51 -4.12
CA ASP A 60 -10.20 -2.60 -3.18
C ASP A 60 -11.22 -1.90 -2.25
N GLU A 61 -12.46 -1.66 -2.73
CA GLU A 61 -13.53 -1.11 -1.90
C GLU A 61 -14.06 -2.13 -0.89
N ALA A 62 -14.30 -3.38 -1.31
CA ALA A 62 -14.66 -4.45 -0.38
C ALA A 62 -13.57 -4.68 0.67
N ARG A 63 -12.29 -4.52 0.31
CA ARG A 63 -11.17 -4.61 1.24
C ARG A 63 -11.15 -3.46 2.26
N ALA A 64 -11.40 -2.23 1.81
CA ALA A 64 -11.49 -1.07 2.69
C ALA A 64 -12.69 -1.17 3.65
N LEU A 65 -13.83 -1.64 3.16
CA LEU A 65 -15.01 -1.92 3.98
C LEU A 65 -14.70 -3.01 5.02
N LEU A 66 -14.05 -4.10 4.61
CA LEU A 66 -13.67 -5.20 5.51
C LEU A 66 -12.70 -4.74 6.61
N GLU A 67 -11.75 -3.86 6.27
CA GLU A 67 -10.83 -3.26 7.23
C GLU A 67 -11.55 -2.37 8.26
N HIS A 68 -12.52 -1.57 7.80
CA HIS A 68 -13.35 -0.75 8.69
C HIS A 68 -14.19 -1.61 9.64
N VAL A 69 -14.83 -2.67 9.13
CA VAL A 69 -15.57 -3.65 9.96
C VAL A 69 -14.63 -4.33 10.96
N TRP A 70 -13.44 -4.76 10.53
CA TRP A 70 -12.44 -5.38 11.41
C TRP A 70 -12.00 -4.45 12.54
N ALA A 71 -11.79 -3.17 12.24
CA ALA A 71 -11.45 -2.16 13.24
C ALA A 71 -12.59 -1.92 14.24
N LEU A 72 -13.84 -1.84 13.77
CA LEU A 72 -15.02 -1.68 14.63
C LEU A 72 -15.19 -2.84 15.62
N MET A 73 -14.88 -4.06 15.17
CA MET A 73 -15.02 -5.27 15.97
C MET A 73 -13.85 -5.53 16.94
N GLY A 74 -12.89 -4.60 17.04
CA GLY A 74 -11.75 -4.76 17.95
C GLY A 74 -10.67 -5.71 17.45
N MET A 75 -10.47 -5.76 16.13
CA MET A 75 -9.38 -6.50 15.49
C MET A 75 -9.38 -8.03 15.77
N PRO A 76 -10.48 -8.75 15.52
CA PRO A 76 -10.50 -10.20 15.66
C PRO A 76 -9.54 -10.85 14.65
N CYS A 77 -8.99 -12.03 14.98
CA CYS A 77 -8.18 -12.75 14.01
C CYS A 77 -9.03 -13.18 12.80
N GLY A 78 -8.42 -13.25 11.61
CA GLY A 78 -9.15 -13.41 10.35
C GLY A 78 -10.14 -14.56 10.31
N LYS A 79 -9.80 -15.70 10.94
CA LYS A 79 -10.70 -16.87 11.03
C LYS A 79 -12.06 -16.54 11.64
N TYR A 80 -12.10 -15.66 12.64
CA TYR A 80 -13.37 -15.21 13.23
C TYR A 80 -14.11 -14.27 12.31
N LEU A 81 -13.40 -13.40 11.61
CA LEU A 81 -13.99 -12.47 10.66
C LEU A 81 -14.66 -13.20 9.48
N VAL A 82 -14.05 -14.30 8.99
CA VAL A 82 -14.64 -15.21 7.99
C VAL A 82 -16.02 -15.70 8.43
N VAL A 83 -16.14 -16.14 9.68
CA VAL A 83 -17.37 -16.77 10.17
C VAL A 83 -18.43 -15.74 10.56
N MET A 84 -18.01 -14.60 11.10
CA MET A 84 -18.91 -13.68 11.80
C MET A 84 -19.32 -12.46 10.98
N HIS A 85 -18.69 -12.19 9.83
CA HIS A 85 -19.00 -10.99 9.05
C HIS A 85 -20.48 -10.89 8.64
N ASP A 86 -21.12 -12.02 8.31
CA ASP A 86 -22.54 -12.08 7.93
C ASP A 86 -23.46 -11.62 9.05
N LEU A 87 -23.07 -11.83 10.31
CA LEU A 87 -23.80 -11.35 11.47
C LEU A 87 -23.52 -9.87 11.75
N TRP A 88 -22.26 -9.44 11.60
CA TRP A 88 -21.85 -8.08 11.96
C TRP A 88 -22.30 -7.05 10.92
N LEU A 89 -22.27 -7.36 9.63
CA LEU A 89 -22.67 -6.43 8.58
C LEU A 89 -24.07 -5.84 8.83
N PRO A 90 -25.14 -6.65 9.02
CA PRO A 90 -26.48 -6.13 9.32
C PRO A 90 -26.55 -5.30 10.60
N LEU A 91 -25.83 -5.70 11.66
CA LEU A 91 -25.83 -5.00 12.94
C LEU A 91 -25.14 -3.63 12.83
N LEU A 92 -24.00 -3.57 12.17
CA LEU A 92 -23.26 -2.33 11.93
C LEU A 92 -23.99 -1.40 10.95
N THR A 93 -24.69 -1.95 9.96
CA THR A 93 -25.61 -1.16 9.11
C THR A 93 -26.74 -0.57 9.95
N ALA A 94 -27.38 -1.36 10.81
CA ALA A 94 -28.48 -0.87 11.66
C ALA A 94 -28.03 0.17 12.69
N ALA A 95 -26.77 0.11 13.14
CA ALA A 95 -26.17 1.07 14.07
C ALA A 95 -25.73 2.39 13.38
N GLY A 96 -25.70 2.45 12.05
CA GLY A 96 -25.19 3.60 11.28
C GLY A 96 -23.66 3.70 11.24
N ASP A 97 -22.94 2.69 11.75
CA ASP A 97 -21.46 2.67 11.75
C ASP A 97 -20.85 2.50 10.33
N LEU A 98 -21.71 2.15 9.36
CA LEU A 98 -21.38 1.96 7.95
C LEU A 98 -21.86 3.11 7.04
N ASP A 99 -22.27 4.26 7.57
CA ASP A 99 -22.75 5.40 6.76
C ASP A 99 -21.62 6.27 6.17
N LYS A 100 -20.42 5.70 6.02
CA LYS A 100 -19.21 6.39 5.52
C LYS A 100 -19.09 6.24 4.01
N PRO A 101 -18.39 7.15 3.31
CA PRO A 101 -18.22 7.11 1.84
C PRO A 101 -17.50 5.85 1.31
N LEU A 102 -16.96 5.03 2.20
CA LEU A 102 -16.31 3.75 1.90
C LEU A 102 -17.32 2.61 1.64
N VAL A 103 -18.61 2.82 1.96
CA VAL A 103 -19.61 1.77 1.94
C VAL A 103 -20.48 1.91 0.70
N THR A 104 -20.08 1.21 -0.36
CA THR A 104 -20.90 1.05 -1.56
C THR A 104 -21.76 -0.20 -1.45
N GLU A 105 -23.00 -0.15 -1.98
CA GLU A 105 -23.88 -1.33 -2.04
C GLU A 105 -23.22 -2.51 -2.74
N ALA A 106 -22.39 -2.22 -3.76
CA ALA A 106 -21.58 -3.20 -4.47
C ALA A 106 -20.56 -3.90 -3.54
N SER A 107 -19.88 -3.16 -2.68
CA SER A 107 -18.92 -3.73 -1.71
C SER A 107 -19.60 -4.57 -0.64
N VAL A 108 -20.77 -4.12 -0.15
CA VAL A 108 -21.58 -4.89 0.80
C VAL A 108 -22.09 -6.18 0.16
N ALA A 109 -22.55 -6.11 -1.09
CA ALA A 109 -22.99 -7.27 -1.86
C ALA A 109 -21.83 -8.23 -2.15
N GLU A 110 -20.65 -7.73 -2.49
CA GLU A 110 -19.44 -8.53 -2.71
C GLU A 110 -19.02 -9.28 -1.44
N LEU A 111 -19.03 -8.61 -0.29
CA LEU A 111 -18.74 -9.25 1.00
C LEU A 111 -19.76 -10.36 1.33
N LYS A 112 -21.05 -10.12 1.11
CA LYS A 112 -22.11 -11.13 1.35
C LYS A 112 -22.12 -12.28 0.34
N ALA A 113 -21.83 -12.01 -0.93
CA ALA A 113 -21.88 -12.99 -2.00
C ALA A 113 -20.64 -13.90 -2.01
N THR A 114 -19.51 -13.39 -1.54
CA THR A 114 -18.28 -14.16 -1.46
C THR A 114 -18.31 -14.98 -0.19
N ALA A 115 -18.57 -16.29 -0.31
CA ALA A 115 -18.21 -17.24 0.75
C ALA A 115 -16.74 -17.00 1.09
N LEU A 116 -16.47 -16.36 2.24
CA LEU A 116 -15.17 -15.83 2.57
C LEU A 116 -14.12 -16.93 2.32
N PRO A 117 -13.24 -16.75 1.33
CA PRO A 117 -12.34 -17.80 0.96
C PRO A 117 -11.45 -18.02 2.19
N GLY A 118 -11.33 -19.28 2.63
CA GLY A 118 -10.71 -19.62 3.90
C GLY A 118 -9.42 -18.82 4.15
N ALA A 119 -9.13 -18.50 5.42
CA ALA A 119 -8.17 -17.53 5.96
C ALA A 119 -6.99 -17.05 5.07
N ASN A 120 -6.44 -17.90 4.20
CA ASN A 120 -5.40 -17.64 3.22
C ASN A 120 -5.73 -16.63 2.10
N ARG A 121 -7.00 -16.23 1.90
CA ARG A 121 -7.37 -15.11 1.00
C ARG A 121 -7.73 -13.81 1.72
N MET A 122 -7.70 -13.81 3.05
CA MET A 122 -7.88 -12.57 3.79
C MET A 122 -6.70 -11.63 3.55
N PRO A 123 -6.93 -10.32 3.66
CA PRO A 123 -5.83 -9.37 3.67
C PRO A 123 -4.82 -9.76 4.75
N HIS A 124 -3.53 -9.53 4.48
CA HIS A 124 -2.44 -9.89 5.40
C HIS A 124 -2.68 -9.38 6.82
N TRP A 125 -3.38 -8.24 7.00
CA TRP A 125 -3.73 -7.72 8.32
C TRP A 125 -4.61 -8.64 9.17
N ALA A 126 -5.41 -9.50 8.55
CA ALA A 126 -6.22 -10.48 9.24
C ALA A 126 -5.38 -11.60 9.90
N ALA A 127 -4.09 -11.71 9.54
CA ALA A 127 -3.12 -12.59 10.18
C ALA A 127 -2.39 -11.93 11.37
N GLY A 128 -2.81 -10.74 11.79
CA GLY A 128 -2.25 -10.03 12.95
C GLY A 128 -1.24 -8.94 12.62
N THR A 129 -1.02 -8.63 11.34
CA THR A 129 -0.30 -7.42 10.93
C THR A 129 -1.26 -6.24 10.86
N LEU A 130 -0.78 -5.02 11.08
CA LEU A 130 -1.63 -3.84 11.00
C LEU A 130 -1.78 -3.41 9.52
N PRO A 131 -2.95 -2.93 9.05
CA PRO A 131 -3.08 -2.37 7.72
C PRO A 131 -2.17 -1.16 7.52
N ASP A 132 -1.73 -0.94 6.28
CA ASP A 132 -0.90 0.21 5.91
C ASP A 132 -1.62 1.53 6.24
N GLY A 133 -1.01 2.37 7.09
CA GLY A 133 -1.56 3.67 7.48
C GLY A 133 -2.49 3.65 8.71
N PHE A 134 -2.75 2.49 9.31
CA PHE A 134 -3.54 2.40 10.54
C PHE A 134 -2.67 2.80 11.75
N PRO A 135 -3.13 3.67 12.67
CA PRO A 135 -2.29 4.15 13.77
C PRO A 135 -2.09 3.04 14.82
N ALA A 136 -0.83 2.64 15.05
CA ALA A 136 -0.47 1.65 16.08
C ALA A 136 -0.95 2.00 17.51
N ARG A 137 -1.30 3.28 17.75
CA ARG A 137 -1.86 3.77 19.03
C ARG A 137 -3.29 3.28 19.29
N ALA A 138 -4.06 2.96 18.25
CA ALA A 138 -5.43 2.45 18.39
C ALA A 138 -5.50 1.05 19.03
N VAL A 139 -4.39 0.29 19.01
CA VAL A 139 -4.29 -1.06 19.59
C VAL A 139 -4.34 -1.04 21.14
N ARG A 140 -4.09 0.11 21.80
CA ARG A 140 -3.90 0.18 23.26
C ARG A 140 -5.05 0.80 24.06
N THR A 141 -6.15 1.19 23.44
CA THR A 141 -7.24 1.90 24.17
C THR A 141 -8.51 1.06 24.25
N ARG A 142 -8.51 0.05 25.13
CA ARG A 142 -9.70 -0.41 25.87
C ARG A 142 -9.29 -1.49 26.88
N THR A 143 -8.84 -1.02 28.05
CA THR A 143 -8.99 -1.72 29.34
C THR A 143 -9.85 -0.84 30.21
#